data_AF-A0A853BTN9-F1
#
_entry.id   AF-A0A853BTN9-F1
#
_cell.length_a   1.000
_cell.length_b   1.000
_cell.length_c   1.000
_cell.angle_alpha   90.00
_cell.angle_beta   90.00
_cell.angle_gamma   90.00
#
_symmetry.space_group_name_H-M   'P 1'
#
loop_
_entity.id
_entity.type
_entity.pdbx_description
1 polymer ?
#
loop_
_entity_poly.entity_id
_entity_poly.type
_entity_poly.pdbx_seq_one_letter_code
_entity_poly.pdbx_strand_id
1 'polypeptide(L)'
;MEAGDDYRVVGPHDTVEGAVDLGLRPSPERVRALAEAGRTVLVRCSPGTGGADDAAESAEAVALAALYAWLGARVFATAHERPVRQALDMVASVRGRRPPAAARRGLA
;
A
#
# COMPACT_ATOMS: atom_id res chain seq x y z
N MET A 1 11.32 18.83 10.24
CA MET A 1 11.40 18.07 8.97
C MET A 1 10.21 17.15 8.99
N GLU A 2 9.09 17.57 8.40
CA GLU A 2 7.92 16.68 8.28
C GLU A 2 8.39 15.46 7.49
N ALA A 3 8.32 14.28 8.11
CA ALA A 3 8.53 13.02 7.44
C ALA A 3 7.40 12.87 6.42
N GLY A 4 7.60 13.45 5.23
CA GLY A 4 6.65 13.40 4.13
C GLY A 4 6.29 11.94 3.89
N ASP A 5 4.99 11.66 4.00
CA ASP A 5 4.38 10.34 3.96
C ASP A 5 5.01 9.47 2.84
N ASP A 6 5.71 8.38 3.20
CA ASP A 6 6.39 7.46 2.25
C ASP A 6 5.38 6.76 1.31
N TYR A 7 4.08 7.00 1.53
CA TYR A 7 2.96 6.55 0.73
C TYR A 7 1.74 7.50 0.88
N ARG A 8 0.82 7.48 -0.09
CA ARG A 8 -0.48 8.16 -0.02
C ARG A 8 -1.61 7.14 -0.16
N VAL A 9 -2.63 7.23 0.70
CA VAL A 9 -3.89 6.47 0.56
C VAL A 9 -4.98 7.43 0.11
N VAL A 10 -5.77 7.02 -0.89
CA VAL A 10 -6.87 7.79 -1.50
C VAL A 10 -8.12 6.93 -1.63
N GLY A 11 -9.26 7.56 -1.93
CA GLY A 11 -10.51 6.88 -2.17
C GLY A 11 -10.43 5.95 -3.39
N PRO A 12 -11.31 4.93 -3.47
CA PRO A 12 -11.21 3.85 -4.45
C PRO A 12 -11.34 4.30 -5.90
N HIS A 13 -11.96 5.46 -6.14
CA HIS A 13 -12.18 6.05 -7.46
C HIS A 13 -11.38 7.32 -7.69
N ASP A 14 -10.59 7.76 -6.71
CA ASP A 14 -9.83 9.00 -6.82
C ASP A 14 -8.74 8.87 -7.90
N THR A 15 -8.47 9.98 -8.57
CA THR A 15 -7.34 10.14 -9.47
C THR A 15 -6.26 10.98 -8.79
N VAL A 16 -4.99 10.62 -8.98
CA VAL A 16 -3.86 11.36 -8.43
C VAL A 16 -2.99 11.86 -9.57
N GLU A 17 -2.95 13.18 -9.73
CA GLU A 17 -2.11 13.84 -10.73
C GLU A 17 -0.63 13.46 -10.55
N GLY A 18 0.04 13.20 -11.68
CA GLY A 18 1.46 12.80 -11.69
C GLY A 18 1.73 11.34 -11.31
N ALA A 19 0.74 10.59 -10.81
CA ALA A 19 0.86 9.17 -10.56
C ALA A 19 0.47 8.34 -11.80
N VAL A 20 1.24 7.29 -12.07
CA VAL A 20 0.89 6.28 -13.09
C VAL A 20 -0.10 5.30 -12.46
N ASP A 21 -1.37 5.44 -12.80
CA ASP A 21 -2.42 4.50 -12.39
C ASP A 21 -2.33 3.20 -13.18
N LEU A 22 -2.04 2.11 -12.48
CA LEU A 22 -1.96 0.76 -13.06
C LEU A 22 -3.24 -0.06 -12.85
N GLY A 23 -4.27 0.53 -12.24
CA GLY A 23 -5.56 -0.11 -12.03
C GLY A 23 -5.50 -1.24 -10.99
N LEU A 24 -6.35 -2.24 -11.20
CA LEU A 24 -6.53 -3.39 -10.32
C LEU A 24 -5.49 -4.47 -10.62
N ARG A 25 -4.88 -5.02 -9.57
CA ARG A 25 -3.97 -6.19 -9.62
C ARG A 25 -2.94 -6.16 -10.78
N PRO A 26 -2.16 -5.09 -10.94
CA PRO A 26 -1.15 -5.02 -11.98
C PRO A 26 -0.04 -6.06 -11.78
N SER A 27 0.69 -6.40 -12.85
CA SER A 27 1.81 -7.34 -12.71
C SER A 27 2.88 -6.79 -11.76
N PRO A 28 3.39 -7.61 -10.81
CA PRO A 28 4.44 -7.20 -9.87
C PRO A 28 5.69 -6.62 -10.54
N GLU A 29 6.09 -7.22 -11.67
CA GLU A 29 7.25 -6.79 -12.46
C GLU A 29 7.05 -5.39 -13.04
N ARG A 30 5.84 -5.08 -13.53
CA ARG A 30 5.54 -3.76 -14.08
C ARG A 30 5.54 -2.68 -13.00
N VAL A 31 4.99 -2.99 -11.82
CA VAL A 31 5.04 -2.07 -10.67
C VAL A 31 6.49 -1.77 -10.31
N ARG A 32 7.31 -2.81 -10.15
CA ARG A 32 8.72 -2.66 -9.80
C ARG A 32 9.49 -1.85 -10.85
N ALA A 33 9.36 -2.19 -12.12
CA ALA A 33 10.07 -1.51 -13.20
C ALA A 33 9.76 0.00 -13.25
N LEU A 34 8.50 0.38 -13.06
CA LEU A 34 8.10 1.79 -13.02
C LEU A 34 8.61 2.51 -11.76
N ALA A 35 8.55 1.84 -10.60
CA ALA A 35 9.06 2.40 -9.36
C ALA A 35 10.60 2.59 -9.40
N GLU A 36 11.33 1.63 -9.95
CA GLU A 36 12.78 1.71 -10.16
C GLU A 36 13.16 2.81 -11.16
N ALA A 37 12.31 3.06 -12.15
CA ALA A 37 12.43 4.20 -13.06
C ALA A 37 12.04 5.55 -12.42
N GLY A 38 11.78 5.60 -11.11
CA GLY A 38 11.45 6.81 -10.37
C GLY A 38 10.02 7.33 -10.59
N ARG A 39 9.13 6.52 -11.17
CA ARG A 39 7.73 6.91 -11.38
C ARG A 39 6.91 6.67 -10.11
N THR A 40 6.08 7.64 -9.74
CA THR A 40 5.05 7.45 -8.71
C THR A 40 3.98 6.51 -9.25
N VAL A 41 3.85 5.32 -8.67
CA VAL A 41 2.85 4.32 -9.08
C VAL A 41 1.64 4.35 -8.16
N LEU A 42 0.45 4.39 -8.77
CA LEU A 42 -0.84 4.17 -8.10
C LEU A 42 -1.34 2.76 -8.39
N VAL A 43 -1.76 2.06 -7.33
CA VAL A 43 -2.44 0.77 -7.42
C VAL A 43 -3.83 0.83 -6.77
N ARG A 44 -4.81 0.18 -7.40
CA ARG A 44 -6.18 0.07 -6.86
C ARG A 44 -6.28 -1.22 -6.05
N CYS A 45 -6.38 -1.08 -4.73
CA CYS A 45 -6.50 -2.15 -3.75
C CYS A 45 -7.97 -2.33 -3.39
N SER A 46 -8.74 -2.79 -4.37
CA SER A 46 -10.15 -3.16 -4.21
C SER A 46 -10.30 -4.68 -4.25
N PRO A 47 -11.25 -5.23 -3.50
CA PRO A 47 -11.55 -6.65 -3.57
C PRO A 47 -11.99 -7.06 -4.98
N GLY A 48 -11.70 -8.31 -5.35
CA GLY A 48 -12.29 -8.91 -6.55
C GLY A 48 -13.81 -9.11 -6.39
N THR A 49 -14.47 -9.58 -7.45
CA THR A 49 -15.92 -9.90 -7.48
C THR A 49 -16.36 -11.07 -6.56
N GLY A 50 -15.59 -11.39 -5.51
CA GLY A 50 -15.79 -12.57 -4.66
C GLY A 50 -15.77 -12.30 -3.15
N GLY A 51 -15.74 -11.05 -2.71
CA GLY A 51 -15.89 -10.71 -1.28
C GLY A 51 -17.31 -11.00 -0.81
N ALA A 52 -17.50 -12.10 -0.07
CA ALA A 52 -18.80 -12.41 0.51
C ALA A 52 -19.10 -11.57 1.77
N ASP A 53 -18.08 -10.95 2.38
CA ASP A 53 -18.16 -10.13 3.60
C ASP A 53 -17.01 -9.09 3.68
N ASP A 54 -17.24 -7.97 4.37
CA ASP A 54 -16.36 -6.79 4.50
C ASP A 54 -14.97 -7.14 5.06
N ALA A 55 -14.89 -8.12 5.97
CA ALA A 55 -13.62 -8.56 6.54
C ALA A 55 -12.70 -9.20 5.49
N ALA A 56 -13.26 -9.99 4.55
CA ALA A 56 -12.49 -10.60 3.48
C ALA A 56 -12.02 -9.54 2.46
N GLU A 57 -12.88 -8.55 2.18
CA GLU A 57 -12.54 -7.44 1.29
C GLU A 57 -11.41 -6.57 1.86
N SER A 58 -11.50 -6.24 3.15
CA SER A 58 -10.46 -5.53 3.89
C SER A 58 -9.13 -6.30 3.90
N ALA A 59 -9.18 -7.61 4.15
CA ALA A 59 -7.98 -8.46 4.13
C ALA A 59 -7.31 -8.50 2.75
N GLU A 60 -8.09 -8.56 1.67
CA GLU A 60 -7.57 -8.50 0.30
C GLU A 60 -6.89 -7.16 0.03
N ALA A 61 -7.55 -6.04 0.37
CA ALA A 61 -6.99 -4.70 0.20
C ALA A 61 -5.65 -4.54 0.96
N VAL A 62 -5.57 -5.05 2.19
CA VAL A 62 -4.36 -5.07 3.01
C VAL A 62 -3.25 -5.88 2.34
N ALA A 63 -3.55 -7.09 1.84
CA ALA A 63 -2.57 -7.94 1.18
C ALA A 63 -1.99 -7.29 -0.08
N LEU A 64 -2.86 -6.72 -0.93
CA LEU A 64 -2.45 -6.00 -2.14
C LEU A 64 -1.58 -4.79 -1.80
N ALA A 65 -2.01 -3.97 -0.83
CA ALA A 65 -1.27 -2.77 -0.44
C ALA A 65 0.11 -3.11 0.11
N ALA A 66 0.20 -4.09 1.02
CA ALA A 66 1.47 -4.52 1.60
C ALA A 66 2.45 -5.04 0.53
N LEU A 67 1.97 -5.88 -0.39
CA LEU A 67 2.77 -6.41 -1.49
C LEU A 67 3.27 -5.30 -2.43
N TYR A 68 2.38 -4.43 -2.91
CA TYR A 68 2.78 -3.40 -3.87
C TYR A 68 3.63 -2.29 -3.22
N ALA A 69 3.44 -1.99 -1.94
CA ALA A 69 4.35 -1.12 -1.19
C ALA A 69 5.77 -1.71 -1.10
N TRP A 70 5.89 -3.02 -0.91
CA TRP A 70 7.19 -3.70 -0.98
C TRP A 70 7.84 -3.51 -2.35
N LEU A 71 7.05 -3.62 -3.42
CA LEU A 71 7.48 -3.47 -4.80
C LEU A 71 7.73 -2.01 -5.23
N GLY A 72 7.43 -1.03 -4.39
CA GLY A 72 7.76 0.37 -4.62
C GLY A 72 6.58 1.27 -5.06
N ALA A 73 5.35 0.76 -5.06
CA ALA A 73 4.18 1.63 -5.23
C ALA A 73 4.09 2.65 -4.10
N ARG A 74 3.60 3.85 -4.42
CA ARG A 74 3.55 4.99 -3.51
C ARG A 74 2.14 5.54 -3.29
N VAL A 75 1.17 5.18 -4.13
CA VAL A 75 -0.22 5.61 -3.98
C VAL A 75 -1.14 4.39 -4.02
N PHE A 76 -2.08 4.32 -3.07
CA PHE A 76 -2.98 3.19 -2.88
C PHE A 76 -4.42 3.70 -2.84
N ALA A 77 -5.25 3.28 -3.80
CA ALA A 77 -6.67 3.61 -3.84
C ALA A 77 -7.49 2.47 -3.23
N THR A 78 -8.30 2.73 -2.21
CA THR A 78 -9.08 1.69 -1.50
C THR A 78 -10.27 2.30 -0.75
N ALA A 79 -11.28 1.49 -0.45
CA ALA A 79 -12.34 1.83 0.50
C ALA A 79 -11.95 1.56 1.97
N HIS A 80 -10.91 0.73 2.21
CA HIS A 80 -10.49 0.31 3.54
C HIS A 80 -9.23 1.08 4.01
N GLU A 81 -9.33 2.41 4.10
CA GLU A 81 -8.17 3.27 4.31
C GLU A 81 -7.38 2.96 5.59
N ARG A 82 -8.08 2.80 6.72
CA ARG A 82 -7.45 2.57 8.03
C ARG A 82 -6.60 1.29 8.08
N PRO A 83 -7.15 0.10 7.75
CA PRO A 83 -6.36 -1.13 7.77
C PRO A 83 -5.21 -1.11 6.74
N VAL A 84 -5.42 -0.49 5.57
CA VAL A 84 -4.34 -0.31 4.58
C VAL A 84 -3.22 0.59 5.11
N ARG A 85 -3.53 1.73 5.74
CA ARG A 85 -2.51 2.60 6.38
C ARG A 85 -1.71 1.85 7.44
N GLN A 86 -2.35 1.04 8.27
CA GLN A 86 -1.66 0.21 9.26
C GLN A 86 -0.69 -0.79 8.62
N ALA A 87 -1.10 -1.43 7.53
CA ALA A 87 -0.26 -2.36 6.79
C ALA A 87 0.94 -1.66 6.14
N LEU A 88 0.73 -0.48 5.57
CA LEU A 88 1.80 0.33 4.97
C LEU A 88 2.81 0.82 6.01
N ASP A 89 2.34 1.22 7.20
CA ASP A 89 3.18 1.57 8.33
C ASP A 89 4.03 0.39 8.82
N MET A 90 3.43 -0.80 8.87
CA MET A 90 4.14 -2.04 9.16
C MET A 90 5.20 -2.32 8.09
N VAL A 91 4.88 -2.25 6.81
CA VAL A 91 5.84 -2.44 5.71
C VAL A 91 6.99 -1.43 5.80
N ALA A 92 6.70 -0.15 6.04
CA ALA A 92 7.72 0.89 6.22
C ALA A 92 8.64 0.57 7.40
N SER A 93 8.10 0.00 8.48
CA SER A 93 8.87 -0.45 9.64
C SER A 93 9.77 -1.64 9.32
N VAL A 94 9.23 -2.66 8.64
CA VAL A 94 10.00 -3.84 8.18
C VAL A 94 11.12 -3.43 7.23
N ARG A 95 10.89 -2.42 6.40
CA ARG A 95 11.90 -1.86 5.48
C ARG A 95 12.90 -0.91 6.16
N GLY A 96 12.77 -0.65 7.46
CA GLY A 96 13.66 0.26 8.20
C GLY A 96 13.49 1.74 7.85
N ARG A 97 12.38 2.13 7.21
CA ARG A 97 12.09 3.53 6.85
C ARG A 97 11.36 4.29 7.96
N ARG A 98 10.79 3.56 8.90
CA ARG A 98 10.02 4.07 10.04
C ARG A 98 10.35 3.21 11.28
N PRO A 99 10.45 3.78 12.48
CA PRO A 99 10.50 2.96 13.69
C PRO A 99 9.16 2.25 13.95
N PRO A 100 9.15 1.00 14.44
CA PRO A 100 7.92 0.34 14.81
C PRO A 100 7.22 1.10 15.94
N ALA A 101 5.88 1.08 15.95
CA ALA A 101 5.08 1.81 16.94
C ALA A 101 5.37 1.37 18.40
N ALA A 102 5.80 0.13 18.60
CA ALA A 102 6.26 -0.38 19.89
C ALA A 102 7.43 -1.34 19.70
N ALA A 103 8.61 -0.98 20.19
CA ALA A 103 9.76 -1.87 20.28
C ALA A 103 9.79 -2.52 21.67
N ARG A 104 9.40 -3.80 21.77
CA ARG A 104 9.51 -4.57 23.02
C ARG A 104 10.68 -5.54 22.90
N ARG A 105 11.59 -5.50 23.88
CA ARG A 105 12.65 -6.50 24.00
C ARG A 105 12.05 -7.73 24.68
N GLY A 106 12.07 -8.89 24.01
CA GLY A 106 11.78 -10.16 24.66
C GLY A 106 12.88 -10.43 25.67
N LEU A 107 12.56 -10.32 26.96
CA LEU A 107 13.44 -10.78 28.03
C LEU A 107 13.12 -12.27 28.21
N ALA A 108 14.10 -13.12 27.89
CA ALA A 108 14.12 -14.52 28.26
C ALA A 108 14.72 -14.67 29.66
#